data_AF-A0A2X2DJC4-F1
#
_entry.id   AF-A0A2X2DJC4-F1
#
_cell.length_a   1.000
_cell.length_b   1.000
_cell.length_c   1.000
_cell.angle_alpha   90.00
_cell.angle_beta   90.00
_cell.angle_gamma   90.00
#
_symmetry.space_group_name_H-M   'P 1'
#
loop_
_entity.id
_entity.type
_entity.pdbx_description
1 polymer ?
#
loop_
_entity_poly.entity_id
_entity_poly.type
_entity_poly.pdbx_seq_one_letter_code
_entity_poly.pdbx_strand_id
1 'polypeptide(L)'
;MMNKKIEALNKIKISLHQISPFKNEPTDCVLWIKQQQVIANDYNPNVMSPTEKRLLETSLVKDGYTQPVVVLPIQQSKNKPSQWQVVDGYHRYLLSKKK
;
A
#
# COMPACT_ATOMS: atom_id res chain seq x y z
N MET A 1 13.09 14.75 -8.34
CA MET A 1 12.50 14.31 -9.63
C MET A 1 11.59 13.08 -9.49
N MET A 2 11.99 12.02 -8.77
CA MET A 2 11.19 10.79 -8.61
C MET A 2 9.78 11.00 -8.02
N ASN A 3 9.66 11.75 -6.92
CA ASN A 3 8.36 12.03 -6.27
C ASN A 3 7.35 12.68 -7.23
N LYS A 4 7.80 13.67 -8.03
CA LYS A 4 6.93 14.33 -9.02
C LYS A 4 6.42 13.36 -10.09
N LYS A 5 7.26 12.39 -10.51
CA LYS A 5 6.84 11.33 -11.45
C LYS A 5 5.78 10.42 -10.81
N ILE A 6 5.98 10.00 -9.57
CA ILE A 6 5.01 9.18 -8.83
C ILE A 6 3.68 9.92 -8.64
N GLU A 7 3.72 11.20 -8.26
CA GLU A 7 2.53 12.03 -8.12
C GLU A 7 1.77 12.17 -9.45
N ALA A 8 2.48 12.41 -10.56
CA ALA A 8 1.86 12.47 -11.89
C ALA A 8 1.24 11.12 -12.28
N LEU A 9 1.95 10.00 -12.07
CA LEU A 9 1.42 8.65 -12.34
C LEU A 9 0.16 8.37 -11.53
N ASN A 10 0.17 8.67 -10.23
CA ASN A 10 -1.00 8.47 -9.38
C ASN A 10 -2.19 9.33 -9.84
N LYS A 11 -1.96 10.60 -10.24
CA LYS A 11 -3.02 11.45 -10.79
C LYS A 11 -3.66 10.84 -12.04
N ILE A 12 -2.85 10.34 -12.97
CA ILE A 12 -3.35 9.67 -14.18
C ILE A 12 -4.18 8.43 -13.81
N LYS A 13 -3.69 7.57 -12.91
CA LYS A 13 -4.41 6.39 -12.45
C LYS A 13 -5.78 6.73 -11.86
N ILE A 14 -5.84 7.77 -11.03
CA ILE A 14 -7.10 8.25 -10.44
C ILE A 14 -8.06 8.74 -11.54
N SER A 15 -7.58 9.50 -12.51
CA SER A 15 -8.42 9.96 -13.63
C SER A 15 -8.95 8.81 -14.48
N LEU A 16 -8.14 7.77 -14.73
CA LEU A 16 -8.59 6.57 -15.45
C LEU A 16 -9.63 5.79 -14.63
N HIS A 17 -9.41 5.64 -13.33
CA HIS A 17 -10.35 4.97 -12.41
C HIS A 17 -11.73 5.64 -12.42
N GLN A 18 -11.81 6.98 -12.49
CA GLN A 18 -13.09 7.70 -12.51
C GLN A 18 -14.00 7.34 -13.69
N ILE A 19 -13.41 6.94 -14.82
CA ILE A 19 -14.13 6.54 -16.04
C ILE A 19 -14.13 5.02 -16.27
N SER A 20 -13.47 4.25 -15.40
CA SER A 20 -13.37 2.80 -15.54
C SER A 20 -14.74 2.13 -15.36
N PRO A 21 -15.10 1.15 -16.20
CA PRO A 21 -16.28 0.31 -15.95
C PRO A 21 -16.13 -0.52 -14.66
N PHE A 22 -14.91 -0.68 -14.14
CA PHE A 22 -14.60 -1.41 -12.91
C PHE A 22 -14.35 -0.49 -11.72
N LYS A 23 -14.76 0.79 -11.75
CA LYS A 23 -14.49 1.76 -10.68
C LYS A 23 -14.98 1.36 -9.27
N ASN A 24 -15.87 0.37 -9.18
CA ASN A 24 -16.37 -0.15 -7.91
C ASN A 24 -15.51 -1.31 -7.37
N GLU A 25 -14.58 -1.85 -8.17
CA GLU A 25 -13.66 -2.90 -7.77
C GLU A 25 -12.46 -2.28 -7.03
N PRO A 26 -12.13 -2.74 -5.80
CA PRO A 26 -11.03 -2.19 -5.01
C PRO A 26 -9.64 -2.26 -5.68
N THR A 27 -9.48 -3.18 -6.64
CA THR A 27 -8.23 -3.43 -7.35
C THR A 27 -8.08 -2.59 -8.62
N ASP A 28 -9.11 -1.86 -9.07
CA ASP A 28 -9.07 -1.06 -10.30
C ASP A 28 -8.07 0.10 -10.22
N CYS A 29 -7.81 0.64 -9.00
CA CYS A 29 -6.90 1.76 -8.80
C CYS A 29 -5.84 1.50 -7.73
N VAL A 30 -4.68 0.96 -8.15
CA VAL A 30 -3.52 0.73 -7.27
C VAL A 30 -2.52 1.89 -7.36
N LEU A 31 -2.31 2.58 -6.23
CA LEU A 31 -1.45 3.77 -6.13
C LEU A 31 -0.12 3.48 -5.42
N TRP A 32 0.92 4.23 -5.80
CA TRP A 32 2.18 4.24 -5.06
C TRP A 32 2.14 5.31 -3.97
N ILE A 33 1.99 4.87 -2.72
CA ILE A 33 1.93 5.76 -1.55
C ILE A 33 3.24 5.71 -0.77
N LYS A 34 3.64 6.84 -0.18
CA LYS A 34 4.82 6.89 0.68
C LYS A 34 4.58 6.05 1.93
N GLN A 35 5.55 5.20 2.27
CA GLN A 35 5.46 4.31 3.43
C GLN A 35 5.16 5.05 4.74
N GLN A 36 5.63 6.29 4.90
CA GLN A 36 5.39 7.12 6.09
C GLN A 36 3.93 7.58 6.26
N GLN A 37 3.12 7.49 5.20
CA GLN A 37 1.69 7.81 5.25
C GLN A 37 0.83 6.60 5.61
N VAL A 38 1.43 5.40 5.68
CA VAL A 38 0.73 4.15 5.96
C VAL A 38 1.07 3.71 7.38
N ILE A 39 0.05 3.42 8.18
CA ILE A 39 0.17 2.86 9.53
C ILE A 39 -0.48 1.47 9.55
N ALA A 40 0.09 0.55 10.30
CA ALA A 40 -0.60 -0.69 10.61
C ALA A 40 -1.56 -0.46 11.80
N ASN A 41 -2.65 -1.22 11.84
CA ASN A 41 -3.39 -1.40 13.09
C ASN A 41 -2.56 -2.25 14.08
N ASP A 42 -2.81 -2.09 15.37
CA ASP A 42 -2.11 -2.84 16.42
C ASP A 42 -2.62 -4.30 16.56
N TYR A 43 -3.60 -4.68 15.75
CA TYR A 43 -4.25 -5.99 15.81
C TYR A 43 -3.89 -6.82 14.58
N ASN A 44 -2.83 -7.62 14.68
CA ASN A 44 -2.60 -8.77 13.81
C ASN A 44 -2.38 -10.03 14.66
N PRO A 45 -3.41 -10.89 14.83
CA PRO A 45 -3.28 -12.12 15.62
C PRO A 45 -2.42 -13.19 14.91
N ASN A 46 -2.07 -12.99 13.64
CA ASN A 46 -1.35 -13.98 12.84
C ASN A 46 0.16 -13.84 13.01
N VAL A 47 0.76 -14.84 13.66
CA VAL A 47 2.21 -15.01 13.71
C VAL A 47 2.67 -15.79 12.48
N MET A 48 3.26 -15.08 11.51
CA MET A 48 3.88 -15.70 10.34
C MET A 48 5.14 -16.48 10.72
N SER A 49 5.30 -17.68 10.17
CA SER A 49 6.49 -18.50 10.45
C SER A 49 7.77 -17.84 9.91
N PRO A 50 8.96 -18.13 10.49
CA PRO A 50 10.22 -17.60 10.00
C PRO A 50 10.52 -17.96 8.53
N THR A 51 10.14 -19.17 8.09
CA THR A 51 10.37 -19.63 6.72
C THR A 51 9.53 -18.84 5.72
N GLU A 52 8.23 -18.70 5.97
CA GLU A 52 7.33 -17.91 5.12
C GLU A 52 7.76 -16.45 5.05
N LYS A 53 8.21 -15.88 6.18
CA LYS A 53 8.72 -14.51 6.24
C LYS A 53 9.93 -14.31 5.33
N ARG A 54 10.90 -15.23 5.34
CA ARG A 54 12.08 -15.17 4.47
C ARG A 54 11.72 -15.33 3.00
N LEU A 55 10.79 -16.22 2.68
CA LEU A 55 10.30 -16.40 1.31
C LEU A 55 9.62 -15.12 0.80
N LEU A 56 8.77 -14.50 1.62
CA LEU A 56 8.11 -13.24 1.28
C LEU A 56 9.12 -12.10 1.11
N GLU A 57 10.10 -11.98 2.00
CA GLU A 57 11.19 -11.00 1.88
C GLU A 57 12.00 -11.20 0.59
N THR A 58 12.31 -12.45 0.26
CA THR A 58 13.02 -12.81 -0.98
C THR A 58 12.21 -12.39 -2.21
N SER A 59 10.92 -12.68 -2.24
CA SER A 59 10.04 -12.29 -3.35
C SER A 59 9.92 -10.76 -3.47
N LEU A 60 9.77 -10.03 -2.35
CA LEU A 60 9.72 -8.56 -2.38
C LEU A 60 11.02 -7.93 -2.91
N VAL A 61 12.18 -8.54 -2.63
CA VAL A 61 13.47 -8.05 -3.12
C VAL A 61 13.66 -8.39 -4.60
N LYS A 62 13.29 -9.60 -5.02
CA LYS A 62 13.52 -10.10 -6.37
C LYS A 62 12.49 -9.59 -7.39
N ASP A 63 11.22 -9.61 -7.00
CA ASP A 63 10.07 -9.42 -7.90
C ASP A 63 9.30 -8.12 -7.59
N GLY A 64 9.59 -7.48 -6.45
CA GLY A 64 8.84 -6.32 -5.98
C GLY A 64 7.47 -6.68 -5.41
N TYR A 65 6.54 -5.71 -5.40
CA TYR A 65 5.16 -5.95 -4.95
C TYR A 65 4.36 -6.64 -6.06
N THR A 66 4.16 -7.95 -5.92
CA THR A 66 3.30 -8.76 -6.81
C THR A 66 1.81 -8.63 -6.47
N GLN A 67 1.50 -8.20 -5.24
CA GLN A 67 0.15 -7.90 -4.76
C GLN A 67 0.17 -6.62 -3.91
N PRO A 68 -0.85 -5.76 -4.01
CA PRO A 68 -0.93 -4.53 -3.23
C PRO A 68 -1.10 -4.80 -1.72
N VAL A 69 -0.83 -3.76 -0.93
CA VAL A 69 -1.28 -3.67 0.46
C VAL A 69 -2.61 -2.93 0.45
N VAL A 70 -3.65 -3.52 1.04
CA VAL A 70 -4.98 -2.90 1.09
C VAL A 70 -5.04 -2.00 2.32
N VAL A 71 -5.50 -0.78 2.12
CA VAL A 71 -5.57 0.24 3.16
C VAL A 71 -6.92 0.96 3.16
N LEU A 72 -7.31 1.48 4.33
CA LEU A 72 -8.43 2.39 4.48
C LEU A 72 -7.94 3.80 4.85
N PRO A 73 -8.58 4.88 4.37
CA PRO A 73 -8.26 6.23 4.79
C PRO A 73 -8.61 6.43 6.27
N ILE A 74 -7.71 7.07 7.01
CA ILE A 74 -7.98 7.51 8.38
C ILE A 74 -8.53 8.93 8.31
N GLN A 75 -9.70 9.16 8.90
CA GLN A 75 -10.24 10.51 9.03
C GLN A 75 -9.29 11.38 9.86
N GLN A 76 -8.82 12.49 9.29
CA GLN A 76 -7.96 13.44 9.98
C GLN A 76 -8.49 14.87 9.84
N SER A 77 -8.08 15.72 10.79
CA SER A 77 -8.26 17.17 10.71
C SER A 77 -7.64 17.74 9.42
N LYS A 78 -8.26 18.80 8.87
CA LYS A 78 -7.96 19.42 7.57
C LYS A 78 -6.49 19.83 7.35
N ASN A 79 -5.66 19.85 8.40
CA ASN A 79 -4.27 20.33 8.36
C ASN A 79 -3.20 19.23 8.44
N LYS A 80 -3.58 17.95 8.37
CA LYS A 80 -2.62 16.84 8.37
C LYS A 80 -2.62 16.09 7.02
N PRO A 81 -1.46 15.57 6.60
CA PRO A 81 -1.39 14.74 5.40
C PRO A 81 -2.25 13.49 5.60
N SER A 82 -2.98 13.08 4.56
CA SER A 82 -3.79 11.85 4.58
C SER A 82 -2.95 10.66 5.07
N GLN A 83 -3.47 9.95 6.07
CA GLN A 83 -2.91 8.70 6.56
C GLN A 83 -3.81 7.53 6.19
N TRP A 84 -3.20 6.37 6.03
CA TRP A 84 -3.83 5.14 5.58
C TRP A 84 -3.58 4.02 6.58
N GLN A 85 -4.61 3.32 7.01
CA GLN A 85 -4.51 2.17 7.89
C GLN A 85 -4.47 0.88 7.06
N VAL A 86 -3.49 0.00 7.31
CA VAL A 86 -3.44 -1.33 6.69
C VAL A 86 -4.61 -2.18 7.18
N VAL A 87 -5.31 -2.82 6.23
CA VAL A 87 -6.36 -3.81 6.51
C VAL A 87 -6.04 -5.20 5.94
N ASP A 88 -5.23 -5.29 4.86
CA ASP A 88 -4.68 -6.54 4.36
C ASP A 88 -3.26 -6.34 3.79
N GLY A 89 -2.44 -7.39 3.83
CA GLY A 89 -1.04 -7.34 3.43
C GLY A 89 -0.10 -6.87 4.54
N TYR A 90 -0.46 -7.08 5.81
CA TYR A 90 0.32 -6.66 6.98
C TYR A 90 1.79 -7.07 6.89
N HIS A 91 2.10 -8.33 6.58
CA HIS A 91 3.48 -8.80 6.52
C HIS A 91 4.28 -8.16 5.37
N ARG A 92 3.63 -7.84 4.24
CA ARG A 92 4.25 -7.08 3.13
C ARG A 92 4.58 -5.65 3.55
N TYR A 93 3.69 -5.01 4.31
CA TYR A 93 3.94 -3.69 4.90
C TYR A 93 5.06 -3.74 5.96
N LEU A 94 5.05 -4.73 6.86
CA LEU A 94 6.04 -4.84 7.93
C LEU A 94 7.45 -5.02 7.37
N LEU A 95 7.62 -5.85 6.34
CA LEU A 95 8.92 -6.07 5.71
C LEU A 95 9.41 -4.83 4.95
N SER A 96 8.53 -3.95 4.49
CA SER A 96 8.94 -2.71 3.81
C SER A 96 9.55 -1.68 4.75
N LYS A 97 9.25 -1.73 6.06
CA LYS A 97 9.85 -0.87 7.08
C LYS A 97 11.32 -1.17 7.39
N LYS A 98 11.82 -2.33 6.96
CA LYS A 98 13.21 -2.73 7.21
C LYS A 98 14.21 -2.13 6.22
N LYS A 99 13.74 -1.35 5.25
CA LYS A 99 14.56 -0.68 4.23
C LYS A 99 14.82 0.76 4.59
#